data_AF-A0A967H751-F1
#
_entry.id   AF-A0A967H751-F1
#
_cell.length_a   1.000
_cell.length_b   1.000
_cell.length_c   1.000
_cell.angle_alpha   90.00
_cell.angle_beta   90.00
_cell.angle_gamma   90.00
#
_symmetry.space_group_name_H-M   'P 1'
#
loop_
_entity.id
_entity.type
_entity.pdbx_description
1 polymer ?
#
loop_
_entity_poly.entity_id
_entity_poly.type
_entity_poly.pdbx_seq_one_letter_code
_entity_poly.pdbx_strand_id
1 'polypeptide(L)'
;LRDCCPDTKILVLSSRDYGKTVKEALQAGANGFVVKNESFGEVVQAIRSVMDGRRYISQQIRERRKHLWRTTGETHGEDIELT
;
A
#
# COMPACT_ATOMS: atom_id res chain seq x y z
N LEU A 1 3.06 18.34 -8.21
CA LEU A 1 2.46 17.92 -6.92
C LEU A 1 3.46 18.04 -5.79
N ARG A 2 4.60 17.36 -5.83
CA ARG A 2 5.61 17.53 -4.77
C ARG A 2 6.27 18.89 -4.73
N ASP A 3 6.45 19.52 -5.89
CA ASP A 3 7.08 20.84 -5.97
C ASP A 3 6.17 21.98 -5.49
N CYS A 4 4.85 21.81 -5.59
CA CYS A 4 3.87 22.84 -5.22
C CYS A 4 3.06 22.52 -3.95
N CYS A 5 2.97 21.25 -3.55
CA CYS A 5 2.15 20.77 -2.43
C CYS A 5 2.86 19.56 -1.74
N PRO A 6 4.01 19.76 -1.09
CA PRO A 6 4.84 18.67 -0.55
C PRO A 6 4.14 17.80 0.50
N ASP A 7 3.18 18.37 1.24
CA ASP A 7 2.45 17.66 2.30
C ASP A 7 1.27 16.81 1.79
N THR A 8 0.98 16.85 0.48
CA THR A 8 -0.15 16.12 -0.09
C THR A 8 0.04 14.62 0.09
N LYS A 9 -0.93 13.97 0.75
CA LYS A 9 -0.95 12.51 0.88
C LYS A 9 -1.43 11.87 -0.41
N ILE A 10 -0.71 10.86 -0.88
CA ILE A 10 -0.95 10.17 -2.15
C ILE A 10 -1.46 8.76 -1.86
N LEU A 11 -2.69 8.46 -2.29
CA LEU A 11 -3.27 7.12 -2.26
C LEU A 11 -3.43 6.60 -3.68
N VAL A 12 -2.81 5.46 -4.00
CA VAL A 12 -2.88 4.86 -5.34
C VAL A 12 -4.03 3.85 -5.38
N LEU A 13 -4.85 3.92 -6.42
CA LEU A 13 -5.87 2.92 -6.72
C LEU A 13 -5.55 2.20 -8.02
N SER A 14 -5.47 0.87 -8.00
CA SER A 14 -5.17 0.06 -9.19
C SER A 14 -6.02 -1.20 -9.26
N SER A 15 -6.45 -1.59 -10.47
CA SER A 15 -7.09 -2.90 -10.71
C SER A 15 -6.08 -4.05 -10.72
N ARG A 16 -4.79 -3.73 -10.89
CA ARG A 16 -3.67 -4.68 -10.88
C ARG A 16 -2.90 -4.53 -9.58
N ASP A 17 -2.70 -5.64 -8.89
CA ASP A 17 -2.12 -5.72 -7.54
C ASP A 17 -0.84 -6.58 -7.50
N TYR A 18 -0.08 -6.62 -8.61
CA TYR A 18 1.22 -7.26 -8.63
C TYR A 18 2.15 -6.62 -7.59
N GLY A 19 2.79 -7.45 -6.76
CA GLY A 19 3.61 -6.99 -5.63
C GLY A 19 4.71 -5.99 -6.02
N LYS A 20 5.24 -6.10 -7.25
CA LYS A 20 6.22 -5.14 -7.82
C LYS A 20 5.63 -3.73 -7.93
N THR A 21 4.41 -3.60 -8.45
CA THR A 21 3.72 -2.30 -8.62
C THR A 21 3.41 -1.64 -7.28
N VAL A 22 3.04 -2.44 -6.26
CA VAL A 22 2.79 -1.93 -4.90
C VAL A 22 4.10 -1.39 -4.31
N LYS A 23 5.19 -2.16 -4.40
CA LYS A 23 6.51 -1.75 -3.89
C LYS A 23 7.02 -0.47 -4.58
N GLU A 24 6.96 -0.43 -5.91
CA GLU A 24 7.37 0.74 -6.70
C GLU A 24 6.55 1.98 -6.35
N ALA A 25 5.23 1.86 -6.18
CA ALA A 25 4.38 2.98 -5.79
C ALA A 25 4.76 3.54 -4.41
N LEU A 26 5.01 2.66 -3.43
CA LEU A 26 5.42 3.06 -2.09
C LEU A 26 6.83 3.69 -2.09
N GLN A 27 7.78 3.13 -2.86
CA GLN A 27 9.12 3.69 -3.03
C GLN A 27 9.11 5.04 -3.74
N ALA A 28 8.20 5.22 -4.69
CA ALA A 28 7.94 6.51 -5.32
C ALA A 28 7.30 7.50 -4.34
N GLY A 29 6.94 7.09 -3.12
CA GLY A 29 6.43 7.92 -2.02
C GLY A 29 4.91 8.05 -1.97
N ALA A 30 4.18 7.05 -2.46
CA ALA A 30 2.77 6.90 -2.11
C ALA A 30 2.62 6.61 -0.61
N ASN A 31 1.58 7.18 0.01
CA ASN A 31 1.22 6.93 1.40
C ASN A 31 0.34 5.68 1.52
N GLY A 32 -0.31 5.24 0.44
CA GLY A 32 -0.96 3.94 0.44
C GLY A 32 -1.37 3.42 -0.93
N PHE A 33 -1.89 2.20 -0.94
CA PHE A 33 -2.32 1.49 -2.13
C PHE A 33 -3.60 0.68 -1.87
N VAL A 34 -4.61 0.85 -2.71
CA VAL A 34 -5.87 0.11 -2.64
C VAL A 34 -6.17 -0.55 -3.98
N VAL A 35 -6.61 -1.81 -3.94
CA VAL A 35 -7.08 -2.50 -5.15
C VAL A 35 -8.45 -1.96 -5.53
N LYS A 36 -8.66 -1.57 -6.80
CA LYS A 36 -9.91 -0.95 -7.27
C LYS A 36 -11.18 -1.80 -7.11
N ASN A 37 -11.04 -3.08 -6.77
CA ASN A 37 -12.16 -3.99 -6.51
C ASN A 37 -12.54 -4.06 -5.01
N GLU A 38 -11.86 -3.32 -4.15
CA GLU A 38 -12.18 -3.24 -2.74
C GLU A 38 -13.48 -2.44 -2.51
N SER A 39 -14.10 -2.65 -1.35
CA SER A 39 -15.30 -1.91 -0.98
C SER A 39 -15.01 -0.41 -0.86
N PHE A 40 -16.04 0.43 -1.07
CA PHE A 40 -15.93 1.87 -0.77
C PHE A 40 -15.51 2.14 0.68
N GLY A 41 -15.91 1.27 1.62
CA GLY A 41 -15.49 1.35 3.01
C GLY A 41 -13.98 1.23 3.20
N GLU A 42 -13.34 0.32 2.46
CA GLU A 42 -11.87 0.13 2.47
C GLU A 42 -11.17 1.39 1.96
N VAL A 43 -11.67 2.01 0.87
CA VAL A 43 -11.10 3.26 0.35
C VAL A 43 -11.21 4.39 1.38
N VAL A 44 -12.36 4.53 2.03
CA VAL A 44 -12.55 5.54 3.09
C VAL A 44 -11.60 5.28 4.27
N GLN A 45 -11.42 4.03 4.68
CA GLN A 45 -10.48 3.66 5.73
C GLN A 45 -9.03 3.97 5.32
N ALA A 46 -8.67 3.69 4.08
CA ALA A 46 -7.36 3.99 3.52
C ALA A 46 -7.07 5.50 3.55
N ILE A 47 -8.03 6.32 3.11
CA ILE A 47 -7.94 7.79 3.15
C ILE A 47 -7.70 8.26 4.59
N ARG A 48 -8.54 7.83 5.54
CA ARG A 48 -8.38 8.21 6.96
C ARG A 48 -7.00 7.82 7.49
N SER A 49 -6.56 6.61 7.18
CA SER A 49 -5.25 6.11 7.63
C SER A 49 -4.09 6.95 7.09
N VAL A 50 -4.09 7.30 5.79
CA VAL A 50 -3.01 8.13 5.22
C VAL A 50 -3.05 9.57 5.71
N MET A 51 -4.23 10.09 6.04
CA MET A 51 -4.39 11.40 6.66
C MET A 51 -3.86 11.43 8.09
N ASP A 52 -3.96 10.32 8.83
CA ASP A 52 -3.34 10.14 10.16
C ASP A 52 -1.82 9.94 10.09
N GLY A 53 -1.21 10.05 8.92
CA GLY A 53 0.22 9.85 8.70
C GLY A 53 0.64 8.39 8.58
N ARG A 54 -0.30 7.45 8.68
CA ARG A 54 -0.03 6.00 8.59
C ARG A 54 -0.01 5.55 7.14
N ARG A 55 0.84 4.57 6.83
CA ARG A 55 0.80 3.92 5.53
C ARG A 55 -0.33 2.90 5.45
N TYR A 56 -0.95 2.77 4.28
CA TYR A 56 -2.07 1.83 4.07
C TYR A 56 -1.86 0.93 2.86
N ILE A 57 -2.17 -0.36 3.01
CA ILE A 57 -2.22 -1.33 1.91
C ILE A 57 -3.48 -2.16 2.10
N SER A 58 -4.28 -2.33 1.04
CA SER A 58 -5.57 -3.01 1.18
C SER A 58 -5.43 -4.46 1.64
N GLN A 59 -6.49 -4.95 2.27
CA GLN A 59 -6.54 -6.29 2.84
C GLN A 59 -6.21 -7.37 1.81
N GLN A 60 -6.71 -7.26 0.58
CA GLN A 60 -6.39 -8.20 -0.49
C GLN A 60 -4.87 -8.33 -0.75
N ILE A 61 -4.13 -7.22 -0.76
CA ILE A 61 -2.67 -7.23 -0.95
C ILE A 61 -1.98 -7.88 0.26
N ARG A 62 -2.45 -7.56 1.47
CA ARG A 62 -1.90 -8.13 2.71
C ARG A 62 -2.04 -9.65 2.72
N GLU A 63 -3.21 -10.17 2.35
CA GLU A 63 -3.45 -11.62 2.28
C GLU A 63 -2.62 -12.29 1.18
N ARG A 64 -2.50 -11.68 -0.01
CA ARG A 64 -1.62 -12.23 -1.06
C ARG A 64 -0.15 -12.29 -0.65
N ARG A 65 0.36 -11.25 0.03
CA ARG A 65 1.73 -11.27 0.58
C ARG A 65 1.91 -12.38 1.61
N LYS A 66 0.88 -12.67 2.43
CA LYS A 66 0.87 -13.80 3.38
C LYS A 66 0.87 -15.18 2.70
N HIS A 67 0.50 -15.29 1.43
CA HIS A 67 0.59 -16.57 0.73
C HIS A 67 1.93 -16.74 0.00
N LEU A 68 2.52 -15.64 -0.47
CA LEU A 68 3.78 -15.68 -1.22
C LEU A 68 4.99 -16.09 -0.35
N TRP A 69 5.04 -15.65 0.92
CA TRP A 69 6.14 -16.06 1.84
C TRP A 69 6.04 -17.53 2.29
N ARG A 70 4.88 -18.18 2.14
CA ARG A 70 4.72 -19.60 2.49
C ARG A 70 5.28 -20.53 1.42
N THR A 71 5.40 -20.07 0.17
CA THR A 71 5.80 -20.88 -0.98
C THR A 71 7.25 -20.68 -1.41
N THR A 72 7.83 -19.52 -1.09
CA THR A 72 9.21 -19.20 -1.43
C THR A 72 9.97 -19.00 -0.13
N GLY A 73 10.72 -20.01 0.30
CA GLY A 73 11.57 -19.98 1.49
C GLY A 73 12.81 -19.11 1.29
N GLU A 74 12.62 -17.84 0.92
CA GLU A 74 13.67 -16.84 0.88
C GLU A 74 13.52 -15.92 2.10
N THR A 75 14.34 -16.20 3.11
CA THR A 75 14.57 -15.34 4.25
C THR A 75 15.27 -14.05 3.78
N HIS A 76 14.52 -12.96 3.72
CA HIS A 76 15.03 -11.63 4.06
C HIS A 76 13.90 -10.83 4.68
N GLY A 77 13.86 -10.87 6.01
CA GLY A 77 13.19 -9.87 6.80
C GLY A 77 13.97 -8.57 6.70
N GLU A 78 13.34 -7.55 6.14
CA GLU A 78 13.56 -6.17 6.56
C GLU A 78 12.19 -5.49 6.59
N ASP A 79 11.68 -5.42 7.81
CA ASP A 79 10.90 -4.34 8.40
C ASP A 79 10.29 -3.34 7.42
N ILE A 80 9.03 -3.61 7.10
CA ILE A 80 8.06 -2.52 6.98
C ILE A 80 7.23 -2.56 8.26
N GLU A 81 7.85 -2.22 9.38
CA GLU A 81 7.10 -1.72 10.53
C GLU A 81 6.39 -0.45 10.03
N LEU A 82 5.10 -0.62 9.71
CA LEU A 82 4.21 0.48 9.44
C LEU A 82 3.88 1.10 10.80
N THR A 83 4.82 1.89 11.35
CA THR A 83 4.53 2.83 12.44
C THR A 83 3.65 3.97 11.90
#